data_AF-A0A2C5Z7V0-F1
#
_entry.id   AF-A0A2C5Z7V0-F1
#
_cell.length_a   1.000
_cell.length_b   1.000
_cell.length_c   1.000
_cell.angle_alpha   90.00
_cell.angle_beta   90.00
_cell.angle_gamma   90.00
#
_symmetry.space_group_name_H-M   'P 1'
#
loop_
_entity.id
_entity.type
_entity.pdbx_description
1 polymer ?
#
loop_
_entity_poly.entity_id
_entity_poly.type
_entity_poly.pdbx_seq_one_letter_code
_entity_poly.pdbx_strand_id
1 'polypeptide(L)'
;MAADFAKVDFVGADLSLPDLGLGPARYDELLARADRVIHNAWPVNFNISVASFEPHVRGVRHLVDFAARAAKRVPVVFVSSISTVMAWPSAAPVPERRIDDLSVAGLGYGRSKLAGSLILDAAAARSGIPAASVRVGQIAGPRGRAGVWNRQEYLPSLIASSVHLGLLPSHLATGHEVDWTPVEDVAGLILDVAGVTARHAVADITGYFHAVNPARTTWAELAPVLADYYRGRIKKLVSFEDWLAALKRSGTADLDRNPAAKLVDMYDGMLRAFQAGHGHVNFAMERTMSYSPTVARLGPITPDLLRNWCDQWNY
;
A
#
# COMPACT_ATOMS: atom_id res chain seq x y z
N MET A 1 -25.27 -7.29 1.04
CA MET A 1 -25.89 -6.47 2.09
C MET A 1 -25.69 -5.01 1.71
N ALA A 2 -26.73 -4.18 1.80
CA ALA A 2 -26.55 -2.73 1.67
C ALA A 2 -25.65 -2.22 2.81
N ALA A 3 -24.82 -1.22 2.55
CA ALA A 3 -23.95 -0.65 3.57
C ALA A 3 -24.80 0.05 4.65
N ASP A 4 -24.56 -0.30 5.93
CA ASP A 4 -25.15 0.39 7.07
C ASP A 4 -24.27 1.58 7.46
N PHE A 5 -24.81 2.79 7.32
CA PHE A 5 -24.11 4.04 7.65
C PHE A 5 -24.54 4.63 8.99
N ALA A 6 -25.33 3.94 9.82
CA ALA A 6 -25.79 4.47 11.10
C ALA A 6 -24.65 4.78 12.10
N LYS A 7 -23.46 4.21 11.89
CA LYS A 7 -22.25 4.46 12.68
C LYS A 7 -21.25 5.41 12.01
N VAL A 8 -21.62 6.02 10.88
CA VAL A 8 -20.73 6.83 10.05
C VAL A 8 -21.24 8.25 9.99
N ASP A 9 -20.34 9.19 10.24
CA ASP A 9 -20.59 10.62 10.08
C ASP A 9 -19.64 11.16 9.00
N PHE A 10 -20.19 11.75 7.95
CA PHE A 10 -19.43 12.23 6.79
C PHE A 10 -19.14 13.73 6.93
N VAL A 11 -17.86 14.06 7.03
CA VAL A 11 -17.41 15.43 7.24
C VAL A 11 -16.52 15.86 6.07
N GLY A 12 -16.89 16.95 5.39
CA GLY A 12 -16.01 17.59 4.42
C GLY A 12 -14.85 18.28 5.15
N ALA A 13 -13.62 17.88 4.84
CA ALA A 13 -12.42 18.39 5.48
C ALA A 13 -11.35 18.74 4.44
N ASP A 14 -10.60 19.80 4.72
CA ASP A 14 -9.36 20.14 4.01
C ASP A 14 -8.22 20.15 5.01
N LEU A 15 -7.46 19.04 5.03
CA LEU A 15 -6.37 18.85 5.98
C LEU A 15 -5.23 19.86 5.76
N SER A 16 -5.16 20.52 4.60
CA SER A 16 -4.15 21.55 4.33
C SER A 16 -4.44 22.85 5.08
N LEU A 17 -5.66 23.05 5.58
CA LEU A 17 -6.07 24.23 6.34
C LEU A 17 -5.93 24.02 7.85
N PRO A 18 -5.76 25.11 8.62
CA PRO A 18 -5.94 25.08 10.07
C PRO A 18 -7.32 24.51 10.44
N ASP A 19 -7.40 23.87 11.61
CA ASP A 19 -8.61 23.21 12.11
C ASP A 19 -9.25 22.23 11.08
N LEU A 20 -8.43 21.70 10.17
CA LEU A 20 -8.80 20.75 9.11
C LEU A 20 -9.90 21.26 8.16
N GLY A 21 -10.09 22.58 8.08
CA GLY A 21 -11.14 23.20 7.27
C GLY A 21 -12.57 22.98 7.78
N LEU A 22 -12.73 22.54 9.03
CA LEU A 22 -14.04 22.14 9.60
C LEU A 22 -14.85 23.31 10.18
N GLY A 23 -14.18 24.43 10.44
CA GLY A 23 -14.72 25.51 11.27
C GLY A 23 -14.71 25.17 12.77
N PRO A 24 -14.80 26.19 13.63
CA PRO A 24 -14.51 26.06 15.06
C PRO A 24 -15.44 25.08 15.78
N ALA A 25 -16.76 25.18 15.57
CA ALA A 25 -17.74 24.36 16.27
C ALA A 25 -17.53 22.86 16.03
N ARG A 26 -17.30 22.46 14.77
CA ARG A 26 -17.11 21.06 14.41
C ARG A 26 -15.73 20.55 14.83
N TYR A 27 -14.71 21.39 14.72
CA TYR A 27 -13.36 21.05 15.17
C TYR A 27 -13.31 20.81 16.70
N ASP A 28 -13.93 21.70 17.48
CA ASP A 28 -14.00 21.58 18.94
C ASP A 28 -14.79 20.34 19.39
N GLU A 29 -15.88 20.01 18.69
CA GLU A 29 -16.62 18.77 18.92
C GLU A 29 -15.72 17.54 18.74
N LEU A 30 -14.93 17.50 17.66
CA LEU A 30 -14.01 16.40 17.40
C LEU A 30 -12.87 16.35 18.42
N LEU A 31 -12.31 17.50 18.83
CA LEU A 31 -11.29 17.55 19.88
C LEU A 31 -11.78 16.95 21.20
N ALA A 32 -13.05 17.18 21.54
CA ALA A 32 -13.65 16.64 22.76
C ALA A 32 -13.93 15.13 22.70
N ARG A 33 -14.28 14.62 21.50
CA ARG A 33 -14.82 13.26 21.36
C ARG A 33 -13.83 12.25 20.82
N ALA A 34 -12.91 12.65 19.95
CA ALA A 34 -12.03 11.74 19.23
C ALA A 34 -11.19 10.88 20.16
N ASP A 35 -11.12 9.58 19.85
CA ASP A 35 -10.30 8.62 20.59
C ASP A 35 -9.05 8.23 19.82
N ARG A 36 -9.10 8.23 18.49
CA ARG A 36 -8.05 7.76 17.58
C ARG A 36 -8.11 8.56 16.27
N VAL A 37 -6.97 8.77 15.63
CA VAL A 37 -6.89 9.27 14.24
C VAL A 37 -6.23 8.21 13.38
N ILE A 38 -6.91 7.79 12.31
CA ILE A 38 -6.33 6.95 11.25
C ILE A 38 -6.20 7.83 10.01
N HIS A 39 -4.97 8.22 9.67
CA HIS A 39 -4.69 9.07 8.52
C HIS A 39 -4.32 8.21 7.31
N ASN A 40 -5.31 7.96 6.45
CA ASN A 40 -5.16 7.23 5.19
C ASN A 40 -5.05 8.14 3.95
N ALA A 41 -5.70 9.31 3.99
CA ALA A 41 -5.87 10.19 2.83
C ALA A 41 -4.53 10.72 2.29
N TRP A 42 -4.15 10.27 1.08
CA TRP A 42 -2.95 10.72 0.38
C TRP A 42 -3.08 10.44 -1.12
N PRO A 43 -2.65 11.36 -2.00
CA PRO A 43 -2.65 11.10 -3.43
C PRO A 43 -1.56 10.09 -3.77
N VAL A 44 -1.91 8.98 -4.42
CA VAL A 44 -0.92 8.02 -4.91
C VAL A 44 -0.51 8.44 -6.31
N ASN A 45 0.57 9.22 -6.40
CA ASN A 45 1.10 9.70 -7.67
C ASN A 45 2.63 9.68 -7.69
N PHE A 46 3.20 8.79 -8.48
CA PHE A 46 4.65 8.59 -8.58
C PHE A 46 5.34 9.59 -9.52
N ASN A 47 4.57 10.37 -10.30
CA ASN A 47 5.07 11.25 -11.36
C ASN A 47 5.23 12.71 -10.92
N ILE A 48 4.74 13.08 -9.74
CA ILE A 48 4.84 14.46 -9.23
C ILE A 48 6.01 14.63 -8.27
N SER A 49 6.50 15.87 -8.18
CA SER A 49 7.59 16.23 -7.28
C SER A 49 7.16 16.15 -5.81
N VAL A 50 8.12 15.95 -4.90
CA VAL A 50 7.86 15.97 -3.45
C VAL A 50 7.20 17.27 -2.99
N ALA A 51 7.54 18.41 -3.61
CA ALA A 51 6.97 19.71 -3.29
C ALA A 51 5.45 19.77 -3.58
N SER A 52 4.97 18.99 -4.56
CA SER A 52 3.52 18.92 -4.87
C SER A 52 2.71 18.26 -3.76
N PHE A 53 3.37 17.53 -2.85
CA PHE A 53 2.75 16.90 -1.69
C PHE A 53 2.71 17.81 -0.45
N GLU A 54 3.22 19.04 -0.53
CA GLU A 54 3.28 19.96 0.61
C GLU A 54 1.94 20.08 1.37
N PRO A 55 0.77 20.23 0.71
CA PRO A 55 -0.51 20.31 1.42
C PRO A 55 -0.83 19.05 2.24
N HIS A 56 -0.43 17.87 1.76
CA HIS A 56 -0.63 16.59 2.46
C HIS A 56 0.34 16.41 3.63
N VAL A 57 1.60 16.81 3.44
CA VAL A 57 2.62 16.81 4.51
C VAL A 57 2.22 17.77 5.62
N ARG A 58 1.74 18.97 5.26
CA ARG A 58 1.15 19.93 6.19
C ARG A 58 -0.06 19.35 6.93
N GLY A 59 -0.91 18.59 6.23
CA GLY A 59 -2.02 17.87 6.84
C GLY A 59 -1.61 16.94 7.97
N VAL A 60 -0.48 16.24 7.85
CA VAL A 60 0.06 15.43 8.96
C VAL A 60 0.39 16.29 10.17
N ARG A 61 1.01 17.46 9.96
CA ARG A 61 1.30 18.41 11.04
C ARG A 61 0.03 18.90 11.72
N HIS A 62 -0.99 19.27 10.96
CA HIS A 62 -2.28 19.69 11.51
C HIS A 62 -2.98 18.58 12.31
N LEU A 63 -2.87 17.32 11.88
CA LEU A 63 -3.38 16.19 12.66
C LEU A 63 -2.62 15.97 13.97
N VAL A 64 -1.31 16.27 14.00
CA VAL A 64 -0.57 16.29 15.26
C VAL A 64 -1.05 17.44 16.16
N ASP A 65 -1.31 18.62 15.59
CA ASP A 65 -1.84 19.76 16.36
C ASP A 65 -3.24 19.45 16.93
N PHE A 66 -4.07 18.75 16.16
CA PHE A 66 -5.35 18.20 16.63
C PHE A 66 -5.14 17.23 17.79
N ALA A 67 -4.26 16.23 17.65
CA ALA A 67 -4.00 15.26 18.71
C ALA A 67 -3.42 15.90 19.98
N ALA A 68 -2.63 16.97 19.84
CA ALA A 68 -2.08 17.73 20.95
C ALA A 68 -3.15 18.54 21.73
N ARG A 69 -4.19 19.01 21.02
CA ARG A 69 -5.29 19.81 21.59
C ARG A 69 -6.48 18.96 22.07
N ALA A 70 -6.53 17.69 21.70
CA ALA A 70 -7.65 16.81 22.02
C ALA A 70 -7.81 16.62 23.53
N ALA A 71 -9.06 16.49 23.99
CA ALA A 71 -9.37 16.30 25.40
C ALA A 71 -8.89 14.94 25.94
N LYS A 72 -8.66 13.98 25.04
CA LYS A 72 -8.13 12.65 25.33
C LYS A 72 -6.72 12.54 24.76
N ARG A 73 -5.95 11.56 25.24
CA ARG A 73 -4.70 11.17 24.60
C ARG A 73 -5.02 10.42 23.30
N VAL A 74 -4.94 11.12 22.17
CA VAL A 74 -5.31 10.59 20.85
C VAL A 74 -4.05 10.12 20.10
N PRO A 75 -3.90 8.82 19.79
CA PRO A 75 -2.84 8.35 18.93
C PRO A 75 -3.15 8.66 17.45
N VAL A 76 -2.10 8.92 16.68
CA VAL A 76 -2.20 9.12 15.23
C VAL A 76 -1.56 7.94 14.51
N VAL A 77 -2.38 7.13 13.83
CA VAL A 77 -1.91 6.04 12.97
C VAL A 77 -1.89 6.52 11.53
N PHE A 78 -0.70 6.63 10.96
CA PHE A 78 -0.49 7.03 9.58
C PHE A 78 -0.27 5.83 8.67
N VAL A 79 -1.07 5.76 7.61
CA VAL A 79 -0.90 4.81 6.53
C VAL A 79 0.22 5.32 5.62
N SER A 80 1.44 4.94 5.97
CA SER A 80 2.66 5.18 5.20
C SER A 80 2.81 4.11 4.10
N SER A 81 3.99 3.98 3.50
CA SER A 81 4.22 3.12 2.33
C SER A 81 5.59 2.46 2.39
N ILE A 82 5.72 1.25 1.84
CA ILE A 82 7.04 0.63 1.66
C ILE A 82 7.95 1.46 0.75
N SER A 83 7.40 2.34 -0.08
CA SER A 83 8.17 3.29 -0.90
C SER A 83 9.06 4.25 -0.10
N THR A 84 8.86 4.37 1.22
CA THR A 84 9.79 5.12 2.09
C THR A 84 11.14 4.42 2.28
N VAL A 85 11.26 3.15 1.86
CA VAL A 85 12.41 2.27 2.11
C VAL A 85 12.74 1.35 0.93
N MET A 86 12.21 1.61 -0.27
CA MET A 86 12.42 0.74 -1.44
C MET A 86 13.85 0.74 -1.98
N ALA A 87 14.68 1.72 -1.64
CA ALA A 87 16.10 1.75 -1.95
C ALA A 87 16.97 1.16 -0.83
N TRP A 88 16.41 0.26 -0.01
CA TRP A 88 17.12 -0.40 1.07
C TRP A 88 18.35 -1.16 0.54
N PRO A 89 19.57 -0.83 1.00
CA PRO A 89 20.81 -1.31 0.38
C PRO A 89 21.27 -2.69 0.88
N SER A 90 20.50 -3.33 1.77
CA SER A 90 20.91 -4.57 2.44
C SER A 90 19.99 -5.73 2.07
N ALA A 91 20.56 -6.94 2.06
CA ALA A 91 19.80 -8.18 1.93
C ALA A 91 19.01 -8.51 3.21
N ALA A 92 19.40 -7.93 4.35
CA ALA A 92 18.66 -8.09 5.60
C ALA A 92 17.27 -7.45 5.49
N PRO A 93 16.23 -8.02 6.14
CA PRO A 93 14.91 -7.42 6.13
C PRO A 93 14.92 -5.99 6.68
N VAL A 94 14.14 -5.10 6.07
CA VAL A 94 13.94 -3.73 6.56
C VAL A 94 13.36 -3.81 7.98
N PRO A 95 13.95 -3.16 8.98
CA PRO A 95 13.48 -3.27 10.35
C PRO A 95 12.25 -2.37 10.62
N GLU A 96 11.42 -2.80 11.57
CA GLU A 96 10.21 -2.09 12.03
C GLU A 96 10.55 -0.92 12.96
N ARG A 97 11.42 -0.02 12.48
CA ARG A 97 11.84 1.20 13.18
C ARG A 97 12.12 2.34 12.21
N ARG A 98 12.34 3.53 12.77
CA ARG A 98 12.85 4.68 12.03
C ARG A 98 14.17 4.34 11.34
N ILE A 99 14.28 4.75 10.08
CA ILE A 99 15.52 4.70 9.31
C ILE A 99 16.00 6.15 9.15
N ASP A 100 17.22 6.43 9.60
CA ASP A 100 17.78 7.79 9.57
C ASP A 100 18.39 8.15 8.21
N ASP A 101 18.83 7.14 7.45
CA ASP A 101 19.23 7.35 6.05
C ASP A 101 18.00 7.64 5.20
N LEU A 102 17.81 8.90 4.83
CA LEU A 102 16.66 9.35 4.03
C LEU A 102 16.78 8.96 2.55
N SER A 103 17.96 8.54 2.09
CA SER A 103 18.20 8.18 0.69
C SER A 103 17.51 6.88 0.28
N VAL A 104 17.11 6.06 1.26
CA VAL A 104 16.40 4.78 1.04
C VAL A 104 14.94 4.97 0.59
N ALA A 105 14.40 6.19 0.73
CA ALA A 105 13.10 6.51 0.16
C ALA A 105 13.17 6.62 -1.36
N GLY A 106 12.17 6.06 -2.03
CA GLY A 106 12.05 6.08 -3.49
C GLY A 106 11.83 7.49 -4.07
N LEU A 107 11.10 7.54 -5.18
CA LEU A 107 10.78 8.80 -5.88
C LEU A 107 9.91 9.75 -5.02
N GLY A 108 9.43 10.84 -5.61
CA GLY A 108 8.70 11.93 -4.91
C GLY A 108 7.61 11.45 -3.95
N TYR A 109 6.82 10.44 -4.34
CA TYR A 109 5.80 9.83 -3.48
C TYR A 109 6.39 9.20 -2.20
N GLY A 110 7.44 8.37 -2.30
CA GLY A 110 8.08 7.75 -1.13
C GLY A 110 8.68 8.76 -0.18
N ARG A 111 9.35 9.79 -0.72
CA ARG A 111 9.88 10.91 0.09
C ARG A 111 8.77 11.69 0.79
N SER A 112 7.62 11.89 0.14
CA SER A 112 6.48 12.59 0.74
C SER A 112 5.88 11.82 1.92
N LYS A 113 5.70 10.50 1.80
CA LYS A 113 5.23 9.63 2.88
C LYS A 113 6.26 9.54 4.02
N LEU A 114 7.55 9.55 3.69
CA LEU A 114 8.61 9.60 4.70
C LEU A 114 8.54 10.91 5.51
N ALA A 115 8.34 12.06 4.87
CA ALA A 115 8.19 13.34 5.56
C ALA A 115 7.04 13.30 6.59
N GLY A 116 5.89 12.72 6.23
CA GLY A 116 4.78 12.50 7.17
C GLY A 116 5.18 11.64 8.38
N SER A 117 5.91 10.54 8.12
CA SER A 117 6.39 9.64 9.19
C SER A 117 7.38 10.36 10.13
N LEU A 118 8.26 11.21 9.60
CA LEU A 118 9.22 12.00 10.38
C LEU A 118 8.54 13.10 11.22
N ILE A 119 7.45 13.70 10.74
CA ILE A 119 6.64 14.63 11.54
C ILE A 119 6.06 13.92 12.77
N LEU A 120 5.58 12.69 12.59
CA LEU A 120 5.06 11.87 13.68
C LEU A 120 6.15 11.43 14.66
N ASP A 121 7.33 11.04 14.17
CA ASP A 121 8.48 10.76 15.04
C ASP A 121 8.83 11.96 15.92
N ALA A 122 8.87 13.16 15.32
CA ALA A 122 9.15 14.39 16.05
C ALA A 122 8.04 14.72 17.07
N ALA A 123 6.78 14.48 16.73
CA ALA A 123 5.64 14.66 17.63
C ALA A 123 5.71 13.73 18.85
N ALA A 124 6.02 12.46 18.62
CA ALA A 124 6.20 11.48 19.69
C ALA A 124 7.36 11.86 20.61
N ALA A 125 8.52 12.20 20.03
CA ALA A 125 9.72 12.53 20.79
C ALA A 125 9.60 13.84 21.59
N ARG A 126 8.95 14.87 21.02
CA ARG A 126 8.93 16.23 21.60
C ARG A 126 7.68 16.53 22.42
N SER A 127 6.58 15.85 22.15
CA SER A 127 5.26 16.16 22.73
C SER A 127 4.56 14.95 23.34
N GLY A 128 5.17 13.76 23.29
CA GLY A 128 4.61 12.54 23.88
C GLY A 128 3.33 12.03 23.21
N ILE A 129 3.02 12.55 22.02
CA ILE A 129 1.85 12.17 21.21
C ILE A 129 2.12 10.77 20.65
N PRO A 130 1.34 9.74 21.01
CA PRO A 130 1.54 8.42 20.44
C PRO A 130 1.26 8.45 18.94
N ALA A 131 2.18 7.91 18.15
CA ALA A 131 2.05 7.93 16.71
C ALA A 131 2.69 6.70 16.07
N ALA A 132 1.95 6.04 15.19
CA ALA A 132 2.38 4.85 14.49
C ALA A 132 2.42 5.12 12.97
N SER A 133 3.49 4.69 12.31
CA SER A 133 3.61 4.71 10.85
C SER A 133 3.58 3.29 10.30
N VAL A 134 2.53 2.95 9.55
CA VAL A 134 2.37 1.63 8.93
C VAL A 134 2.85 1.70 7.48
N ARG A 135 3.98 1.08 7.15
CA ARG A 135 4.47 1.02 5.76
C ARG A 135 3.69 -0.05 5.01
N VAL A 136 2.72 0.37 4.20
CA VAL A 136 1.88 -0.55 3.43
C VAL A 136 2.59 -1.00 2.16
N GLY A 137 2.58 -2.32 1.93
CA GLY A 137 3.08 -2.97 0.72
C GLY A 137 2.07 -2.97 -0.42
N GLN A 138 2.17 -3.96 -1.31
CA GLN A 138 1.18 -4.12 -2.36
C GLN A 138 -0.15 -4.59 -1.77
N ILE A 139 -1.17 -3.74 -1.90
CA ILE A 139 -2.55 -4.09 -1.56
C ILE A 139 -3.13 -4.91 -2.72
N ALA A 140 -3.56 -6.12 -2.44
CA ALA A 140 -4.18 -7.00 -3.42
C ALA A 140 -5.70 -6.83 -3.46
N GLY A 141 -6.35 -7.59 -4.34
CA GLY A 141 -7.80 -7.64 -4.44
C GLY A 141 -8.48 -8.18 -3.18
N PRO A 142 -9.82 -8.05 -3.11
CA PRO A 142 -10.57 -8.49 -1.95
C PRO A 142 -10.55 -10.02 -1.79
N ARG A 143 -10.71 -10.50 -0.56
CA ARG A 143 -11.06 -11.91 -0.29
C ARG A 143 -12.49 -12.23 -0.67
N GLY A 144 -13.38 -11.27 -0.47
CA GLY A 144 -14.79 -11.42 -0.80
C GLY A 144 -15.02 -11.54 -2.30
N ARG A 145 -16.22 -11.98 -2.68
CA ARG A 145 -16.70 -11.90 -4.08
C ARG A 145 -17.05 -10.48 -4.50
N ALA A 146 -17.37 -9.60 -3.55
CA ALA A 146 -17.64 -8.20 -3.80
C ALA A 146 -16.34 -7.36 -3.83
N GLY A 147 -16.36 -6.29 -4.60
CA GLY A 147 -15.18 -5.45 -4.83
C GLY A 147 -14.35 -5.94 -6.02
N VAL A 148 -13.29 -5.20 -6.34
CA VAL A 148 -12.36 -5.52 -7.42
C VAL A 148 -11.02 -4.85 -7.14
N TRP A 149 -9.92 -5.56 -7.38
CA TRP A 149 -8.60 -4.92 -7.39
C TRP A 149 -8.56 -3.94 -8.57
N ASN A 150 -8.22 -2.67 -8.30
CA ASN A 150 -8.15 -1.61 -9.30
C ASN A 150 -7.44 -2.06 -10.60
N ARG A 151 -8.22 -2.14 -11.69
CA ARG A 151 -7.77 -2.63 -13.00
C ARG A 151 -6.63 -1.80 -13.62
N GLN A 152 -6.43 -0.58 -13.13
CA GLN A 152 -5.40 0.34 -13.62
C GLN A 152 -4.05 0.17 -12.90
N GLU A 153 -3.97 -0.66 -11.86
CA GLU A 153 -2.71 -0.96 -11.19
C GLU A 153 -1.82 -1.91 -12.01
N TYR A 154 -0.55 -2.01 -11.61
CA TYR A 154 0.47 -2.69 -12.40
C TYR A 154 0.17 -4.17 -12.68
N LEU A 155 -0.30 -4.92 -11.68
CA LEU A 155 -0.55 -6.35 -11.86
C LEU A 155 -1.84 -6.60 -12.64
N PRO A 156 -3.00 -6.00 -12.29
CA PRO A 156 -4.22 -6.17 -13.07
C PRO A 156 -4.04 -5.74 -14.54
N SER A 157 -3.31 -4.63 -14.78
CA SER A 157 -3.00 -4.17 -16.13
C SER A 157 -2.13 -5.16 -16.90
N LEU A 158 -1.10 -5.72 -16.25
CA LEU A 158 -0.24 -6.76 -16.83
C LEU A 158 -1.05 -7.99 -17.25
N ILE A 159 -1.99 -8.44 -16.40
CA ILE A 159 -2.83 -9.61 -16.71
C ILE A 159 -3.77 -9.30 -17.88
N ALA A 160 -4.46 -8.16 -17.88
CA ALA A 160 -5.34 -7.76 -18.99
C ALA A 160 -4.57 -7.70 -20.33
N SER A 161 -3.41 -7.03 -20.34
CA SER A 161 -2.52 -6.98 -21.50
C SER A 161 -1.98 -8.34 -21.91
N SER A 162 -1.71 -9.23 -20.95
CA SER A 162 -1.26 -10.60 -21.24
C SER A 162 -2.35 -11.42 -21.93
N VAL A 163 -3.61 -11.23 -21.54
CA VAL A 163 -4.78 -11.82 -22.20
C VAL A 163 -4.91 -11.28 -23.64
N HIS A 164 -4.71 -9.98 -23.85
CA HIS A 164 -4.75 -9.35 -25.17
C HIS A 164 -3.61 -9.82 -26.09
N LEU A 165 -2.38 -9.87 -25.58
CA LEU A 165 -1.18 -10.27 -26.34
C LEU A 165 -1.08 -11.78 -26.54
N GLY A 166 -1.80 -12.57 -25.74
CA GLY A 166 -1.68 -14.02 -25.68
C GLY A 166 -0.37 -14.53 -25.04
N LEU A 167 0.35 -13.64 -24.35
CA LEU A 167 1.64 -13.91 -23.71
C LEU A 167 1.57 -13.51 -22.24
N LEU A 168 2.00 -14.37 -21.34
CA LEU A 168 2.11 -14.07 -19.91
C LEU A 168 3.57 -14.24 -19.47
N PRO A 169 4.15 -13.34 -18.65
CA PRO A 169 5.52 -13.49 -18.22
C PRO A 169 5.65 -14.63 -17.18
N SER A 170 6.68 -15.46 -17.30
CA SER A 170 6.97 -16.59 -16.42
C SER A 170 7.65 -16.18 -15.11
N HIS A 171 8.25 -14.99 -15.06
CA HIS A 171 8.76 -14.31 -13.87
C HIS A 171 8.31 -12.85 -13.90
N LEU A 172 8.30 -12.20 -12.74
CA LEU A 172 7.80 -10.82 -12.59
C LEU A 172 8.93 -9.83 -12.26
N ALA A 173 10.10 -10.02 -12.88
CA ALA A 173 11.32 -9.26 -12.59
C ALA A 173 11.59 -9.18 -11.06
N THR A 174 11.68 -7.97 -10.48
CA THR A 174 11.86 -7.75 -9.03
C THR A 174 10.67 -8.20 -8.17
N GLY A 175 9.52 -8.46 -8.77
CA GLY A 175 8.29 -8.95 -8.10
C GLY A 175 8.13 -10.46 -8.09
N HIS A 176 9.21 -11.23 -8.25
CA HIS A 176 9.14 -12.70 -8.25
C HIS A 176 8.64 -13.27 -6.91
N GLU A 177 9.10 -12.71 -5.80
CA GLU A 177 8.54 -12.96 -4.46
C GLU A 177 7.23 -12.19 -4.31
N VAL A 178 6.18 -12.88 -3.88
CA VAL A 178 4.82 -12.34 -3.76
C VAL A 178 4.42 -12.29 -2.29
N ASP A 179 4.40 -11.07 -1.76
CA ASP A 179 3.99 -10.70 -0.41
C ASP A 179 2.74 -9.80 -0.41
N TRP A 180 1.92 -9.88 -1.46
CA TRP A 180 0.73 -9.05 -1.59
C TRP A 180 -0.26 -9.35 -0.47
N THR A 181 -0.91 -8.30 0.02
CA THR A 181 -1.84 -8.37 1.14
C THR A 181 -3.23 -7.95 0.67
N PRO A 182 -4.23 -8.83 0.69
CA PRO A 182 -5.60 -8.44 0.36
C PRO A 182 -6.10 -7.26 1.19
N VAL A 183 -6.94 -6.43 0.58
CA VAL A 183 -7.39 -5.15 1.15
C VAL A 183 -8.02 -5.30 2.54
N GLU A 184 -8.75 -6.39 2.81
CA GLU A 184 -9.37 -6.62 4.11
C GLU A 184 -8.34 -6.84 5.22
N ASP A 185 -7.19 -7.48 4.96
CA ASP A 185 -6.19 -7.66 6.01
C ASP A 185 -5.35 -6.42 6.22
N VAL A 186 -5.12 -5.62 5.16
CA VAL A 186 -4.45 -4.32 5.33
C VAL A 186 -5.32 -3.44 6.25
N ALA A 187 -6.63 -3.40 6.00
CA ALA A 187 -7.57 -2.71 6.88
C ALA A 187 -7.58 -3.30 8.30
N GLY A 188 -7.65 -4.63 8.42
CA GLY A 188 -7.60 -5.32 9.73
C GLY A 188 -6.32 -5.05 10.51
N LEU A 189 -5.15 -5.06 9.85
CA LEU A 189 -3.87 -4.69 10.45
C LEU A 189 -3.90 -3.26 10.98
N ILE A 190 -4.36 -2.30 10.17
CA ILE A 190 -4.41 -0.89 10.57
C ILE A 190 -5.31 -0.72 11.80
N LEU A 191 -6.45 -1.43 11.84
CA LEU A 191 -7.37 -1.42 12.98
C LEU A 191 -6.77 -2.11 14.22
N ASP A 192 -6.03 -3.20 14.04
CA ASP A 192 -5.32 -3.88 15.12
C ASP A 192 -4.26 -2.95 15.72
N VAL A 193 -3.40 -2.35 14.87
CA VAL A 193 -2.36 -1.39 15.29
C VAL A 193 -2.97 -0.16 15.95
N ALA A 194 -4.10 0.33 15.47
CA ALA A 194 -4.82 1.47 16.06
C ALA A 194 -5.51 1.15 17.41
N GLY A 195 -5.43 -0.10 17.87
CA GLY A 195 -6.02 -0.51 19.14
C GLY A 195 -7.53 -0.71 19.09
N VAL A 196 -8.12 -0.87 17.89
CA VAL A 196 -9.57 -0.94 17.66
C VAL A 196 -10.06 -2.39 17.77
N THR A 197 -9.44 -3.29 17.00
CA THR A 197 -9.79 -4.72 16.94
C THR A 197 -8.88 -5.60 17.81
N ALA A 198 -7.69 -5.11 18.14
CA ALA A 198 -6.78 -5.67 19.14
C ALA A 198 -6.57 -4.63 20.25
N ARG A 199 -6.62 -5.03 21.52
CA ARG A 199 -6.48 -4.07 22.64
C ARG A 199 -5.00 -3.78 22.89
N HIS A 200 -4.59 -2.54 22.63
CA HIS A 200 -3.28 -2.00 22.99
C HIS A 200 -3.45 -0.77 23.88
N ALA A 201 -2.53 -0.54 24.81
CA ALA A 201 -2.53 0.74 25.52
C ALA A 201 -2.22 1.86 24.52
N VAL A 202 -2.84 3.03 24.70
CA VAL A 202 -2.64 4.19 23.81
C VAL A 202 -1.16 4.56 23.67
N ALA A 203 -0.37 4.38 24.75
CA ALA A 203 1.06 4.64 24.75
C ALA A 203 1.85 3.71 23.82
N ASP A 204 1.34 2.50 23.57
CA ASP A 204 2.01 1.46 22.80
C ASP A 204 1.71 1.55 21.30
N ILE A 205 0.74 2.39 20.90
CA ILE A 205 0.43 2.73 19.51
C ILE A 205 1.48 3.73 19.02
N THR A 206 2.70 3.23 18.85
CA THR A 206 3.88 4.03 18.53
C THR A 206 4.87 3.28 17.64
N GLY A 207 5.66 4.03 16.88
CA GLY A 207 6.75 3.50 16.07
C GLY A 207 6.30 3.03 14.69
N TYR A 208 6.97 1.99 14.16
CA TYR A 208 6.81 1.55 12.78
C TYR A 208 6.26 0.12 12.73
N PHE A 209 5.44 -0.12 11.72
CA PHE A 209 4.86 -1.43 11.40
C PHE A 209 4.92 -1.62 9.88
N HIS A 210 4.86 -2.88 9.41
CA HIS A 210 4.85 -3.20 7.99
C HIS A 210 3.56 -3.94 7.65
N ALA A 211 2.77 -3.41 6.70
CA ALA A 211 1.60 -4.11 6.19
C ALA A 211 1.94 -4.80 4.87
N VAL A 212 2.77 -5.85 4.98
CA VAL A 212 3.10 -6.82 3.93
C VAL A 212 2.68 -8.22 4.40
N ASN A 213 2.59 -9.19 3.49
CA ASN A 213 2.24 -10.55 3.85
C ASN A 213 3.48 -11.36 4.29
N PRO A 214 3.59 -11.78 5.57
CA PRO A 214 4.73 -12.57 6.03
C PRO A 214 4.76 -13.98 5.43
N ALA A 215 3.60 -14.50 5.01
CA ALA A 215 3.47 -15.78 4.33
C ALA A 215 3.53 -15.56 2.82
N ARG A 216 4.68 -15.86 2.23
CA ARG A 216 4.98 -15.57 0.82
C ARG A 216 4.69 -16.76 -0.10
N THR A 217 4.42 -16.45 -1.36
CA THR A 217 4.42 -17.37 -2.51
C THR A 217 5.31 -16.77 -3.59
N THR A 218 5.48 -17.45 -4.73
CA THR A 218 6.23 -16.91 -5.85
C THR A 218 5.35 -16.72 -7.08
N TRP A 219 5.73 -15.79 -7.95
CA TRP A 219 5.07 -15.66 -9.24
C TRP A 219 5.14 -16.93 -10.09
N ALA A 220 6.18 -17.75 -9.93
CA ALA A 220 6.29 -19.03 -10.62
C ALA A 220 5.18 -20.03 -10.21
N GLU A 221 4.65 -19.92 -8.99
CA GLU A 221 3.50 -20.72 -8.54
C GLU A 221 2.17 -20.15 -9.06
N LEU A 222 2.07 -18.82 -9.20
CA LEU A 222 0.85 -18.12 -9.60
C LEU A 222 0.64 -18.04 -11.11
N ALA A 223 1.70 -17.87 -11.90
CA ALA A 223 1.61 -17.71 -13.36
C ALA A 223 0.95 -18.92 -14.07
N PRO A 224 1.21 -20.19 -13.68
CA PRO A 224 0.50 -21.34 -14.24
C PRO A 224 -1.01 -21.30 -13.96
N VAL A 225 -1.44 -20.80 -12.80
CA VAL A 225 -2.86 -20.66 -12.45
C VAL A 225 -3.55 -19.66 -13.37
N LEU A 226 -2.89 -18.53 -13.69
CA LEU A 226 -3.40 -17.53 -14.63
C LEU A 226 -3.46 -18.08 -16.07
N ALA A 227 -2.40 -18.74 -16.51
CA ALA A 227 -2.36 -19.36 -17.84
C ALA A 227 -3.46 -20.42 -18.01
N ASP A 228 -3.74 -21.19 -16.94
CA ASP A 228 -4.84 -22.15 -16.88
C ASP A 228 -6.22 -21.47 -16.87
N TYR A 229 -6.43 -20.45 -16.05
CA TYR A 229 -7.71 -19.73 -15.96
C TYR A 229 -8.07 -19.07 -17.30
N TYR A 230 -7.12 -18.40 -17.93
CA TYR A 230 -7.29 -17.74 -19.23
C TYR A 230 -6.95 -18.64 -20.42
N ARG A 231 -7.05 -19.96 -20.25
CA ARG A 231 -6.79 -20.94 -21.30
C ARG A 231 -7.60 -20.58 -22.56
N GLY A 232 -6.94 -20.62 -23.71
CA GLY A 232 -7.54 -20.22 -24.98
C GLY A 232 -7.31 -18.75 -25.36
N ARG A 233 -6.89 -17.90 -24.42
CA ARG A 233 -6.44 -16.52 -24.70
C ARG A 233 -4.96 -16.35 -24.43
N ILE A 234 -4.49 -16.74 -23.24
CA ILE A 234 -3.05 -16.85 -22.97
C ILE A 234 -2.54 -18.13 -23.65
N LYS A 235 -1.60 -17.98 -24.59
CA LYS A 235 -1.07 -19.07 -25.41
C LYS A 235 0.27 -19.59 -24.92
N LYS A 236 1.08 -18.73 -24.30
CA LYS A 236 2.44 -19.06 -23.92
C LYS A 236 2.92 -18.27 -22.69
N LEU A 237 3.70 -18.94 -21.84
CA LEU A 237 4.55 -18.29 -20.85
C LEU A 237 5.89 -17.89 -21.51
N VAL A 238 6.29 -16.63 -21.35
CA VAL A 238 7.53 -16.06 -21.92
C VAL A 238 8.38 -15.36 -20.86
N SER A 239 9.61 -14.96 -21.16
CA SER A 239 10.37 -14.10 -20.23
C SER A 239 9.68 -12.74 -20.05
N PHE A 240 9.98 -12.05 -18.96
CA PHE A 240 9.46 -10.71 -18.72
C PHE A 240 9.93 -9.73 -19.81
N GLU A 241 11.17 -9.90 -20.28
CA GLU A 241 11.78 -9.18 -21.40
C GLU A 241 10.98 -9.34 -22.69
N ASP A 242 10.66 -10.59 -23.06
CA ASP A 242 9.91 -10.89 -24.29
C ASP A 242 8.49 -10.34 -24.22
N TRP A 243 7.86 -10.44 -23.05
CA TRP A 243 6.54 -9.86 -22.79
C TRP A 243 6.57 -8.34 -22.93
N LEU A 244 7.54 -7.66 -22.30
CA LEU A 244 7.67 -6.20 -22.36
C LEU A 244 8.00 -5.72 -23.78
N ALA A 245 8.82 -6.47 -24.52
CA ALA A 245 9.09 -6.18 -25.92
C ALA A 245 7.83 -6.33 -26.79
N ALA A 246 6.99 -7.34 -26.53
CA ALA A 246 5.70 -7.50 -27.21
C ALA A 246 4.73 -6.36 -26.86
N LEU A 247 4.66 -5.97 -25.59
CA LEU A 247 3.87 -4.83 -25.13
C LEU A 247 4.27 -3.54 -25.87
N LYS A 248 5.57 -3.23 -25.94
CA LYS A 248 6.08 -2.06 -26.67
C LYS A 248 5.73 -2.08 -28.15
N ARG A 249 5.85 -3.24 -28.82
CA ARG A 249 5.48 -3.39 -30.23
C ARG A 249 3.99 -3.18 -30.50
N SER A 250 3.13 -3.58 -29.57
CA SER A 250 1.68 -3.39 -29.70
C SER A 250 1.23 -1.93 -29.61
N GLY A 251 2.08 -1.05 -29.07
CA GLY A 251 1.83 0.39 -28.98
C GLY A 251 0.64 0.74 -28.08
N THR A 252 0.06 1.92 -28.31
CA THR A 252 -1.01 2.51 -27.49
C THR A 252 -2.35 2.62 -28.24
N ALA A 253 -2.53 1.84 -29.31
CA ALA A 253 -3.75 1.92 -30.13
C ALA A 253 -4.99 1.34 -29.43
N ASP A 254 -4.83 0.30 -28.60
CA ASP A 254 -5.93 -0.40 -27.91
C ASP A 254 -5.71 -0.40 -26.39
N LEU A 255 -5.68 0.80 -25.80
CA LEU A 255 -5.39 0.99 -24.37
C LEU A 255 -6.44 0.41 -23.41
N ASP A 256 -7.62 0.08 -23.91
CA ASP A 256 -8.69 -0.52 -23.10
C ASP A 256 -8.47 -2.02 -22.92
N ARG A 257 -8.02 -2.72 -23.96
CA ARG A 257 -7.67 -4.15 -23.89
C ARG A 257 -6.21 -4.38 -23.53
N ASN A 258 -5.35 -3.38 -23.72
CA ASN A 258 -3.92 -3.44 -23.46
C ASN A 258 -3.46 -2.33 -22.49
N PRO A 259 -4.02 -2.26 -21.27
CA PRO A 259 -3.79 -1.15 -20.35
C PRO A 259 -2.35 -1.07 -19.81
N ALA A 260 -1.58 -2.16 -19.79
CA ALA A 260 -0.19 -2.16 -19.39
C ALA A 260 0.67 -1.21 -20.24
N ALA A 261 0.24 -0.88 -21.46
CA ALA A 261 0.94 0.07 -22.32
C ALA A 261 1.04 1.48 -21.70
N LYS A 262 0.14 1.83 -20.76
CA LYS A 262 0.20 3.09 -19.99
C LYS A 262 1.31 3.08 -18.91
N LEU A 263 1.83 1.92 -18.57
CA LEU A 263 2.77 1.69 -17.47
C LEU A 263 4.12 1.13 -17.96
N VAL A 264 4.44 1.27 -19.25
CA VAL A 264 5.66 0.75 -19.88
C VAL A 264 6.92 1.19 -19.13
N ASP A 265 7.03 2.47 -18.77
CA ASP A 265 8.20 3.01 -18.06
C ASP A 265 8.42 2.34 -16.70
N MET A 266 7.34 1.99 -16.01
CA MET A 266 7.40 1.28 -14.73
C MET A 266 7.86 -0.16 -14.92
N TYR A 267 7.35 -0.89 -15.93
CA TYR A 267 7.83 -2.25 -16.23
C TYR A 267 9.29 -2.24 -16.71
N ASP A 268 9.70 -1.23 -17.49
CA ASP A 268 11.12 -1.01 -17.84
C ASP A 268 11.99 -0.80 -16.60
N GLY A 269 11.51 0.00 -15.64
CA GLY A 269 12.18 0.20 -14.36
C GLY A 269 12.36 -1.09 -13.57
N MET A 270 11.30 -1.91 -13.49
CA MET A 270 11.35 -3.23 -12.85
C MET A 270 12.37 -4.15 -13.52
N LEU A 271 12.37 -4.19 -14.86
CA LEU A 271 13.31 -5.03 -15.61
C LEU A 271 14.76 -4.57 -15.42
N ARG A 272 15.03 -3.26 -15.50
CA ARG A 272 16.38 -2.71 -15.27
C ARG A 272 16.90 -3.01 -13.87
N ALA A 273 16.04 -2.86 -12.85
CA ALA A 273 16.40 -3.16 -11.47
C ALA A 273 16.76 -4.65 -11.32
N PHE A 274 15.94 -5.54 -11.89
CA PHE A 274 16.21 -6.97 -11.89
C PHE A 274 17.53 -7.33 -12.59
N GLN A 275 17.81 -6.74 -13.76
CA GLN A 275 19.05 -6.94 -14.51
C GLN A 275 20.29 -6.38 -13.79
N ALA A 276 20.12 -5.35 -12.96
CA ALA A 276 21.15 -4.82 -12.08
C ALA A 276 21.38 -5.67 -10.82
N GLY A 277 20.69 -6.80 -10.67
CA GLY A 277 20.80 -7.71 -9.54
C GLY A 277 20.01 -7.27 -8.31
N HIS A 278 19.13 -6.27 -8.42
CA HIS A 278 18.20 -5.93 -7.34
C HIS A 278 17.09 -6.98 -7.25
N GLY A 279 16.87 -7.47 -6.04
CA GLY A 279 15.79 -8.42 -5.74
C GLY A 279 14.61 -7.78 -5.02
N HIS A 280 13.72 -8.64 -4.55
CA HIS A 280 12.62 -8.24 -3.67
C HIS A 280 13.16 -7.70 -2.34
N VAL A 281 12.61 -6.59 -1.87
CA VAL A 281 12.96 -6.00 -0.57
C VAL A 281 12.19 -6.73 0.52
N ASN A 282 12.89 -7.40 1.42
CA ASN A 282 12.27 -8.12 2.53
C ASN A 282 11.98 -7.18 3.71
N PHE A 283 10.96 -7.48 4.50
CA PHE A 283 10.55 -6.70 5.67
C PHE A 283 10.54 -7.57 6.93
N ALA A 284 11.09 -7.06 8.02
CA ALA A 284 10.92 -7.64 9.35
C ALA A 284 9.45 -7.51 9.78
N MET A 285 8.92 -8.52 10.47
CA MET A 285 7.49 -8.64 10.75
C MET A 285 7.17 -9.02 12.19
N GLU A 286 8.19 -9.22 13.03
CA GLU A 286 8.06 -9.72 14.40
C GLU A 286 7.16 -8.80 15.25
N ARG A 287 7.35 -7.48 15.17
CA ARG A 287 6.55 -6.52 15.92
C ARG A 287 5.12 -6.48 15.38
N THR A 288 4.95 -6.37 14.07
CA THR A 288 3.63 -6.35 13.43
C THR A 288 2.82 -7.60 13.78
N MET A 289 3.41 -8.79 13.68
CA MET A 289 2.72 -10.04 14.02
C MET A 289 2.34 -10.12 15.50
N SER A 290 3.13 -9.53 16.40
CA SER A 290 2.78 -9.46 17.83
C SER A 290 1.62 -8.50 18.13
N TYR A 291 1.39 -7.49 17.28
CA TYR A 291 0.32 -6.48 17.47
C TYR A 291 -0.96 -6.80 16.70
N SER A 292 -0.85 -7.51 15.58
CA SER A 292 -1.95 -7.78 14.67
C SER A 292 -2.28 -9.27 14.57
N PRO A 293 -3.32 -9.75 15.28
CA PRO A 293 -3.84 -11.11 15.05
C PRO A 293 -4.34 -11.30 13.61
N THR A 294 -4.70 -10.23 12.90
CA THR A 294 -5.03 -10.29 11.47
C THR A 294 -3.84 -10.81 10.66
N VAL A 295 -2.67 -10.17 10.79
CA VAL A 295 -1.48 -10.57 10.01
C VAL A 295 -0.82 -11.83 10.53
N ALA A 296 -0.88 -12.11 11.84
CA ALA A 296 -0.37 -13.37 12.39
C ALA A 296 -1.09 -14.62 11.84
N ARG A 297 -2.29 -14.47 11.25
CA ARG A 297 -3.06 -15.56 10.63
C ARG A 297 -3.03 -15.56 9.10
N LEU A 298 -2.27 -14.64 8.49
CA LEU A 298 -2.18 -14.59 7.03
C LEU A 298 -1.53 -15.85 6.48
N GLY A 299 -2.14 -16.38 5.43
CA GLY A 299 -1.52 -17.36 4.55
C GLY A 299 -1.01 -16.69 3.26
N PRO A 300 -0.26 -17.44 2.43
CA PRO A 300 0.14 -16.94 1.13
C PRO A 300 -1.06 -16.73 0.21
N ILE A 301 -0.87 -15.95 -0.85
CA ILE A 301 -1.87 -15.83 -1.92
C ILE A 301 -2.09 -17.21 -2.53
N THR A 302 -3.33 -17.68 -2.49
CA THR A 302 -3.69 -19.01 -2.98
C THR A 302 -4.16 -18.96 -4.44
N PRO A 303 -4.10 -20.09 -5.17
CA PRO A 303 -4.71 -20.21 -6.50
C PRO A 303 -6.19 -19.80 -6.52
N ASP A 304 -6.97 -20.19 -5.51
CA ASP A 304 -8.41 -19.87 -5.45
C ASP A 304 -8.65 -18.37 -5.28
N LEU A 305 -7.84 -17.69 -4.48
CA LEU A 305 -7.93 -16.25 -4.31
C LEU A 305 -7.55 -15.51 -5.60
N LEU A 306 -6.52 -16.01 -6.31
CA LEU A 306 -6.13 -15.46 -7.61
C LEU A 306 -7.22 -15.66 -8.67
N ARG A 307 -7.88 -16.83 -8.71
CA ARG A 307 -9.03 -17.09 -9.58
C ARG A 307 -10.21 -16.18 -9.24
N ASN A 308 -10.47 -15.93 -7.95
CA ASN A 308 -11.49 -14.96 -7.53
C ASN A 308 -11.24 -13.56 -8.11
N TRP A 309 -10.00 -13.07 -8.08
CA TRP A 309 -9.68 -11.77 -8.69
C TRP A 309 -9.84 -11.80 -10.21
N CYS A 310 -9.52 -12.91 -10.86
CA CYS A 310 -9.79 -13.07 -12.29
C CYS A 310 -11.29 -13.00 -12.61
N ASP A 311 -12.14 -13.64 -11.80
CA ASP A 311 -13.61 -13.55 -11.94
C ASP A 311 -14.08 -12.08 -11.82
N GLN A 312 -13.51 -11.31 -10.89
CA GLN A 312 -13.88 -9.90 -10.65
C GLN A 312 -13.38 -8.96 -11.75
N TRP A 313 -12.19 -9.23 -12.29
CA TRP A 313 -11.65 -8.49 -13.42
C TRP A 313 -12.40 -8.80 -14.71
N ASN A 314 -12.85 -10.04 -14.89
CA ASN A 314 -13.59 -10.49 -16.07
C ASN A 314 -12.95 -9.97 -17.37
N TYR A 315 -11.63 -10.11 -17.47
CA TYR A 315 -10.88 -9.77 -18.68
C TYR A 315 -11.22 -10.71 -19.80
#